data_AF-A0A969VMQ4-F1
#
_entry.id   AF-A0A969VMQ4-F1
#
_cell.length_a   1.000
_cell.length_b   1.000
_cell.length_c   1.000
_cell.angle_alpha   90.00
_cell.angle_beta   90.00
_cell.angle_gamma   90.00
#
_symmetry.space_group_name_H-M   'P 1'
#
loop_
_entity.id
_entity.type
_entity.pdbx_description
1 polymer ?
#
loop_
_entity_poly.entity_id
_entity_poly.type
_entity_poly.pdbx_seq_one_letter_code
_entity_poly.pdbx_strand_id
1 'polypeptide(L)'
;MHRIGAAAPSPLAPQKKIVLDQPSQGTATDLDDEEDLDEHLSATEEAGLAEFAERVGVKSMAEMLEAAAAYATCIEKRSQFTRPQLMRRLMASAGSRQVSREDGLRSFGTLLRTGRIEKVSRGHYMLAETSPYLAEARRMS
;
A
#
# COMPACT_ATOMS: atom_id res chain seq x y z
N MET A 1 10.89 -14.13 -73.64
CA MET A 1 10.64 -14.53 -72.24
C MET A 1 10.16 -13.27 -71.52
N HIS A 2 8.85 -12.99 -71.46
CA HIS A 2 7.90 -13.26 -70.34
C HIS A 2 8.38 -12.70 -68.98
N ARG A 3 7.63 -12.01 -68.11
CA ARG A 3 6.34 -11.27 -68.05
C ARG A 3 6.31 -10.65 -66.62
N ILE A 4 5.89 -9.38 -66.50
CA ILE A 4 4.98 -8.73 -65.51
C ILE A 4 5.04 -9.11 -64.01
N GLY A 5 5.04 -8.07 -63.15
CA GLY A 5 4.33 -8.03 -61.86
C GLY A 5 5.08 -7.26 -60.76
N ALA A 6 4.48 -6.60 -59.76
CA ALA A 6 3.22 -5.90 -59.49
C ALA A 6 3.31 -5.44 -58.01
N ALA A 7 2.62 -4.33 -57.65
CA ALA A 7 2.24 -3.89 -56.29
C ALA A 7 3.37 -3.46 -55.31
N ALA A 8 3.20 -2.57 -54.33
CA ALA A 8 2.30 -1.48 -53.94
C ALA A 8 3.00 -0.78 -52.75
N PRO A 9 2.75 0.49 -52.41
CA PRO A 9 3.45 1.20 -51.33
C PRO A 9 2.79 0.99 -49.96
N SER A 10 3.55 1.09 -48.87
CA SER A 10 3.00 1.22 -47.51
C SER A 10 3.83 2.21 -46.67
N PRO A 11 3.18 3.11 -45.90
CA PRO A 11 3.82 4.21 -45.17
C PRO A 11 3.88 3.98 -43.64
N LEU A 12 4.41 4.98 -42.92
CA LEU A 12 4.37 5.20 -41.45
C LEU A 12 5.30 4.28 -40.62
N ALA A 13 6.01 4.69 -39.56
CA ALA A 13 6.03 5.89 -38.74
C ALA A 13 7.37 5.93 -37.93
N PRO A 14 7.65 6.99 -37.15
CA PRO A 14 8.99 7.32 -36.66
C PRO A 14 9.44 6.52 -35.42
N GLN A 15 10.73 6.23 -35.36
CA GLN A 15 11.38 5.62 -34.21
C GLN A 15 11.51 6.63 -33.07
N LYS A 16 10.75 6.44 -31.99
CA LYS A 16 10.96 7.17 -30.73
C LYS A 16 11.99 6.42 -29.89
N LYS A 17 13.12 7.09 -29.67
CA LYS A 17 14.22 6.65 -28.79
C LYS A 17 13.69 6.48 -27.36
N ILE A 18 13.88 5.29 -26.81
CA ILE A 18 13.75 5.03 -25.38
C ILE A 18 14.94 5.69 -24.70
N VAL A 19 14.69 6.84 -24.07
CA VAL A 19 15.58 7.39 -23.05
C VAL A 19 15.10 6.80 -21.73
N LEU A 20 15.87 5.83 -21.24
CA LEU A 20 15.77 5.32 -19.88
C LEU A 20 16.34 6.38 -18.96
N ASP A 21 15.46 7.17 -18.34
CA ASP A 21 15.81 8.01 -17.20
C ASP A 21 14.97 7.55 -16.00
N GLN A 22 15.64 6.84 -15.09
CA GLN A 22 15.31 6.82 -13.67
C GLN A 22 16.58 7.35 -12.97
N PRO A 23 16.45 8.28 -12.02
CA PRO A 23 15.67 8.04 -10.82
C PRO A 23 14.79 9.23 -10.42
N SER A 24 13.47 9.01 -10.37
CA SER A 24 12.58 9.93 -9.68
C SER A 24 12.87 9.87 -8.18
N GLN A 25 13.70 10.79 -7.70
CA GLN A 25 13.75 11.17 -6.31
C GLN A 25 12.33 11.58 -5.90
N GLY A 26 11.62 10.69 -5.21
CA GLY A 26 10.30 10.95 -4.69
C GLY A 26 10.39 12.04 -3.63
N THR A 27 10.15 13.28 -4.04
CA THR A 27 9.91 14.41 -3.14
C THR A 27 8.74 14.06 -2.25
N ALA A 28 9.07 13.78 -1.00
CA ALA A 28 8.14 13.44 0.06
C ALA A 28 7.37 14.67 0.53
N THR A 29 6.57 15.28 -0.33
CA THR A 29 5.54 16.29 0.03
C THR A 29 4.57 16.43 -1.14
N ASP A 30 3.68 15.45 -1.31
CA ASP A 30 2.40 15.69 -1.96
C ASP A 30 1.39 15.96 -0.83
N LEU A 31 1.38 17.22 -0.40
CA LEU A 31 0.25 17.84 0.28
C LEU A 31 -0.84 18.04 -0.79
N ASP A 32 -2.11 17.98 -0.39
CA ASP A 32 -3.32 18.10 -1.22
C ASP A 32 -3.79 16.79 -1.90
N ASP A 33 -4.40 15.97 -1.05
CA ASP A 33 -5.71 15.30 -1.21
C ASP A 33 -6.25 15.08 0.22
N GLU A 34 -6.55 16.20 0.90
CA GLU A 34 -7.17 16.27 2.24
C GLU A 34 -8.69 16.02 2.14
N GLU A 35 -9.11 14.91 1.52
CA GLU A 35 -10.50 14.43 1.55
C GLU A 35 -10.61 13.09 2.29
N ASP A 36 -9.91 12.99 3.42
CA ASP A 36 -10.21 12.01 4.46
C ASP A 36 -9.91 12.63 5.82
N LEU A 37 -10.81 13.52 6.22
CA LEU A 37 -10.83 14.19 7.51
C LEU A 37 -10.78 13.16 8.63
N ASP A 38 -9.59 12.99 9.19
CA ASP A 38 -9.30 12.42 10.51
C ASP A 38 -10.34 11.42 11.06
N GLU A 39 -10.48 10.25 10.40
CA GLU A 39 -11.36 9.18 10.89
C GLU A 39 -10.93 8.69 12.28
N HIS A 40 -11.58 9.16 13.34
CA HIS A 40 -11.29 8.72 14.70
C HIS A 40 -11.62 7.23 14.87
N LEU A 41 -10.68 6.45 15.40
CA LEU A 41 -10.93 5.05 15.74
C LEU A 41 -11.82 5.01 17.00
N SER A 42 -12.86 4.19 16.98
CA SER A 42 -13.63 3.90 18.19
C SER A 42 -12.80 3.06 19.18
N ALA A 43 -13.12 3.14 20.46
CA ALA A 43 -12.47 2.31 21.49
C ALA A 43 -12.55 0.80 21.17
N THR A 44 -13.64 0.35 20.52
CA THR A 44 -13.80 -1.03 20.06
C THR A 44 -12.83 -1.38 18.94
N GLU A 45 -12.64 -0.48 17.95
CA GLU A 45 -11.66 -0.68 16.87
C GLU A 45 -10.23 -0.70 17.43
N GLU A 46 -9.91 0.20 18.37
CA GLU A 46 -8.59 0.23 19.00
C GLU A 46 -8.30 -1.06 19.79
N ALA A 47 -9.26 -1.53 20.59
CA ALA A 47 -9.12 -2.78 21.33
C ALA A 47 -8.97 -3.99 20.39
N GLY A 48 -9.77 -4.05 19.31
CA GLY A 48 -9.69 -5.12 18.32
C GLY A 48 -8.36 -5.13 17.55
N LEU A 49 -7.80 -3.95 17.23
CA LEU A 49 -6.48 -3.82 16.62
C LEU A 49 -5.36 -4.31 17.54
N ALA A 50 -5.43 -3.98 18.83
CA ALA A 50 -4.47 -4.45 19.83
C ALA A 50 -4.56 -5.98 20.01
N GLU A 51 -5.77 -6.51 20.19
CA GLU A 51 -6.01 -7.95 20.33
C GLU A 51 -5.52 -8.72 19.08
N PHE A 52 -5.83 -8.21 17.88
CA PHE A 52 -5.38 -8.83 16.65
C PHE A 52 -3.85 -8.85 16.55
N ALA A 53 -3.18 -7.73 16.84
CA ALA A 53 -1.73 -7.63 16.82
C ALA A 53 -1.06 -8.61 17.80
N GLU A 54 -1.60 -8.73 19.01
CA GLU A 54 -1.14 -9.70 20.01
C GLU A 54 -1.35 -11.14 19.54
N ARG A 55 -2.54 -11.46 19.02
CA ARG A 55 -2.91 -12.81 18.60
C ARG A 55 -2.07 -13.32 17.44
N VAL A 56 -1.78 -12.48 16.46
CA VAL A 56 -0.94 -12.84 15.31
C VAL A 56 0.56 -12.73 15.62
N GLY A 57 0.92 -12.22 16.81
CA GLY A 57 2.27 -12.26 17.35
C GLY A 57 3.26 -11.34 16.64
N VAL A 58 2.83 -10.15 16.22
CA VAL A 58 3.72 -9.17 15.55
C VAL A 58 4.87 -8.75 16.46
N LYS A 59 6.08 -8.61 15.91
CA LYS A 59 7.29 -8.26 16.67
C LYS A 59 7.95 -6.99 16.16
N SER A 60 7.86 -6.74 14.86
CA SER A 60 8.43 -5.56 14.23
C SER A 60 7.37 -4.50 13.93
N MET A 61 7.84 -3.26 13.70
CA MET A 61 6.98 -2.15 13.28
C MET A 61 6.35 -2.40 11.91
N ALA A 62 7.09 -3.06 11.00
CA ALA A 62 6.58 -3.42 9.68
C ALA A 62 5.48 -4.49 9.77
N GLU A 63 5.68 -5.52 10.60
CA GLU A 63 4.65 -6.53 10.86
C GLU A 63 3.41 -5.93 11.50
N MET A 64 3.57 -5.01 12.45
CA MET A 64 2.45 -4.32 13.09
C MET A 64 1.65 -3.48 12.09
N LEU A 65 2.32 -2.77 11.17
CA LEU A 65 1.66 -2.07 10.08
C LEU A 65 0.93 -3.00 9.12
N GLU A 66 1.54 -4.13 8.78
CA GLU A 66 0.94 -5.13 7.90
C GLU A 66 -0.30 -5.76 8.55
N ALA A 67 -0.24 -6.07 9.85
CA ALA A 67 -1.36 -6.55 10.64
C ALA A 67 -2.48 -5.50 10.76
N ALA A 68 -2.15 -4.23 11.01
CA ALA A 68 -3.11 -3.14 11.04
C ALA A 68 -3.84 -2.97 9.70
N ALA A 69 -3.12 -3.08 8.58
CA ALA A 69 -3.72 -3.06 7.24
C ALA A 69 -4.61 -4.30 6.98
N ALA A 70 -4.22 -5.47 7.49
CA ALA A 70 -4.99 -6.70 7.35
C ALA A 70 -6.30 -6.63 8.13
N TYR A 71 -6.24 -6.11 9.36
CA TYR A 71 -7.41 -5.84 10.19
C TYR A 71 -8.38 -4.88 9.49
N ALA A 72 -7.87 -3.75 8.98
CA ALA A 72 -8.67 -2.79 8.22
C ALA A 72 -9.36 -3.45 7.02
N THR A 73 -8.63 -4.28 6.27
CA THR A 73 -9.14 -4.93 5.05
C THR A 73 -10.23 -5.96 5.36
N CYS A 74 -10.01 -6.85 6.34
CA CYS A 74 -10.87 -8.01 6.54
C CYS A 74 -11.94 -7.81 7.59
N ILE A 75 -11.61 -7.11 8.68
CA ILE A 75 -12.50 -6.96 9.84
C ILE A 75 -13.29 -5.67 9.70
N GLU A 76 -12.63 -4.56 9.36
CA GLU A 76 -13.31 -3.28 9.13
C GLU A 76 -13.91 -3.14 7.72
N LYS A 77 -13.68 -4.12 6.83
CA LYS A 77 -14.13 -4.13 5.42
C LYS A 77 -13.66 -2.92 4.60
N ARG A 78 -12.51 -2.33 4.96
CA ARG A 78 -11.86 -1.20 4.27
C ARG A 78 -10.75 -1.71 3.34
N SER A 79 -11.06 -1.88 2.06
CA SER A 79 -10.10 -2.42 1.06
C SER A 79 -8.97 -1.47 0.68
N GLN A 80 -9.14 -0.16 0.94
CA GLN A 80 -8.15 0.88 0.68
C GLN A 80 -8.02 1.77 1.91
N PHE A 81 -6.82 2.29 2.13
CA PHE A 81 -6.51 3.17 3.25
C PHE A 81 -5.48 4.23 2.85
N THR A 82 -5.50 5.35 3.55
CA THR A 82 -4.51 6.42 3.43
C THR A 82 -3.34 6.19 4.40
N ARG A 83 -2.22 6.90 4.16
CA ARG A 83 -1.07 6.89 5.08
C ARG A 83 -1.46 7.31 6.51
N PRO A 84 -2.17 8.44 6.73
CA PRO A 84 -2.59 8.84 8.07
C PRO A 84 -3.45 7.79 8.77
N GLN A 85 -4.44 7.22 8.07
CA GLN A 85 -5.30 6.17 8.59
C GLN A 85 -4.50 4.95 9.06
N LEU A 86 -3.53 4.52 8.27
CA LEU A 86 -2.71 3.38 8.63
C LEU A 86 -1.75 3.68 9.79
N MET A 87 -1.19 4.90 9.86
CA MET A 87 -0.36 5.32 10.99
C MET A 87 -1.16 5.37 12.30
N ARG A 88 -2.43 5.77 12.26
CA ARG A 88 -3.30 5.77 13.43
C ARG A 88 -3.61 4.35 13.91
N ARG A 89 -3.92 3.43 12.99
CA ARG A 89 -4.12 2.01 13.31
C ARG A 89 -2.86 1.36 13.86
N LEU A 90 -1.68 1.74 13.36
CA LEU A 90 -0.41 1.34 13.93
C LEU A 90 -0.27 1.76 15.40
N MET A 91 -0.63 3.00 15.74
CA MET A 91 -0.59 3.47 17.13
C MET A 91 -1.56 2.67 18.03
N ALA A 92 -2.76 2.36 17.53
CA ALA A 92 -3.73 1.54 18.25
C ALA A 92 -3.24 0.09 18.45
N SER A 93 -2.66 -0.53 17.43
CA SER A 93 -2.08 -1.88 17.50
C SER A 93 -0.88 -2.00 18.42
N ALA A 94 -0.23 -0.88 18.78
CA ALA A 94 0.96 -0.91 19.60
C ALA A 94 0.68 -1.08 21.09
N GLY A 95 -0.55 -0.81 21.54
CA GLY A 95 -0.90 -0.86 22.96
C GLY A 95 0.02 0.01 23.81
N SER A 96 0.83 -0.62 24.66
CA SER A 96 1.80 0.07 25.52
C SER A 96 3.17 0.33 24.87
N ARG A 97 3.42 -0.20 23.68
CA ARG A 97 4.70 -0.04 22.97
C ARG A 97 4.83 1.39 22.45
N GLN A 98 5.98 2.01 22.67
CA GLN A 98 6.29 3.31 22.09
C GLN A 98 6.47 3.19 20.57
N VAL A 99 5.70 3.98 19.83
CA VAL A 99 5.72 4.06 18.38
C VAL A 99 6.09 5.47 17.98
N SER A 100 7.14 5.64 17.19
CA SER A 100 7.42 6.92 16.54
C SER A 100 6.75 6.97 15.17
N ARG A 101 6.14 8.12 14.85
CA ARG A 101 5.60 8.37 13.51
C ARG A 101 6.68 8.27 12.44
N GLU A 102 7.91 8.69 12.73
CA GLU A 102 9.02 8.60 11.77
C GLU A 102 9.37 7.13 11.47
N ASP A 103 9.48 6.30 12.50
CA ASP A 103 9.76 4.88 12.36
C ASP A 103 8.62 4.15 11.65
N GLY A 104 7.37 4.49 11.98
CA GLY A 104 6.18 4.01 11.27
C GLY A 104 6.24 4.33 9.77
N LEU A 105 6.62 5.55 9.40
CA LEU A 105 6.77 5.94 7.99
C LEU A 105 7.92 5.22 7.28
N ARG A 106 9.02 4.94 8.00
CA ARG A 106 10.14 4.15 7.48
C ARG A 106 9.73 2.70 7.21
N SER A 107 8.96 2.10 8.13
CA SER A 107 8.40 0.76 7.96
C SER A 107 7.36 0.72 6.85
N PHE A 108 6.49 1.73 6.75
CA PHE A 108 5.55 1.87 5.63
C PHE A 108 6.27 1.89 4.28
N GLY A 109 7.34 2.69 4.15
CA GLY A 109 8.16 2.71 2.94
C GLY A 109 8.82 1.35 2.63
N THR A 110 9.13 0.56 3.66
CA THR A 110 9.63 -0.81 3.49
C THR A 110 8.56 -1.71 2.90
N LEU A 111 7.33 -1.67 3.45
CA LEU A 111 6.20 -2.45 2.95
C LEU A 111 5.84 -2.13 1.49
N LEU A 112 5.99 -0.87 1.07
CA LEU A 112 5.86 -0.46 -0.33
C LEU A 112 6.92 -1.13 -1.22
N ARG A 113 8.20 -1.09 -0.81
CA ARG A 113 9.30 -1.68 -1.60
C ARG A 113 9.22 -3.20 -1.69
N THR A 114 8.71 -3.85 -0.64
CA THR A 114 8.55 -5.31 -0.60
C THR A 114 7.24 -5.78 -1.26
N GLY A 115 6.40 -4.86 -1.77
CA GLY A 115 5.10 -5.18 -2.35
C GLY A 115 4.12 -5.81 -1.36
N ARG A 116 4.28 -5.53 -0.06
CA ARG A 116 3.30 -5.93 0.97
C ARG A 116 2.14 -4.95 0.99
N ILE A 117 2.44 -3.67 0.82
CA ILE A 117 1.45 -2.62 0.58
C ILE A 117 1.61 -2.15 -0.86
N GLU A 118 0.50 -2.00 -1.56
CA GLU A 118 0.45 -1.59 -2.95
C GLU A 118 -0.20 -0.22 -3.05
N LYS A 119 0.32 0.65 -3.92
CA LYS A 119 -0.29 1.95 -4.21
C LYS A 119 -1.37 1.76 -5.26
N VAL A 120 -2.61 2.12 -4.92
CA VAL A 120 -3.76 2.00 -5.83
C VAL A 120 -3.91 3.27 -6.66
N SER A 121 -3.87 4.41 -5.99
CA SER A 121 -3.94 5.73 -6.61
C SER A 121 -3.14 6.75 -5.78
N ARG A 122 -3.19 8.03 -6.13
CA ARG A 122 -2.56 9.08 -5.33
C ARG A 122 -3.15 9.05 -3.92
N GLY A 123 -2.31 8.97 -2.88
CA GLY A 123 -2.76 8.95 -1.48
C GLY A 123 -3.39 7.65 -0.98
N HIS A 124 -3.85 6.74 -1.85
CA HIS A 124 -4.53 5.50 -1.48
C HIS A 124 -3.68 4.25 -1.69
N TYR A 125 -3.77 3.35 -0.72
CA TYR A 125 -3.00 2.12 -0.65
C TYR A 125 -3.89 0.95 -0.28
N MET A 126 -3.45 -0.26 -0.61
CA MET A 126 -4.10 -1.49 -0.19
C MET A 126 -3.08 -2.51 0.30
N LEU A 127 -3.54 -3.51 1.05
CA LEU A 127 -2.71 -4.63 1.44
C LEU A 127 -2.66 -5.66 0.31
N ALA A 128 -1.47 -6.16 -0.01
CA ALA A 128 -1.31 -7.19 -1.03
C ALA A 128 -1.95 -8.51 -0.60
N GLU A 129 -2.56 -9.21 -1.55
CA GLU A 129 -3.19 -10.52 -1.34
C GLU A 129 -2.24 -11.60 -0.81
N THR A 130 -0.93 -11.40 -1.03
CA THR A 130 0.13 -12.33 -0.58
C THR A 130 0.54 -12.13 0.88
N SER A 131 -0.09 -11.19 1.61
CA SER A 131 0.21 -10.94 3.02
C SER A 131 -0.18 -12.14 3.91
N PRO A 132 0.74 -12.66 4.74
CA PRO A 132 0.39 -13.69 5.71
C PRO A 132 -0.63 -13.19 6.75
N TYR A 133 -0.58 -11.91 7.12
CA TYR A 133 -1.53 -11.32 8.07
C TYR A 133 -2.91 -11.13 7.46
N LEU A 134 -3.01 -10.86 6.16
CA LEU A 134 -4.31 -10.87 5.46
C LEU A 134 -4.96 -12.25 5.51
N ALA A 135 -4.17 -13.31 5.27
CA ALA A 135 -4.66 -14.67 5.35
C ALA A 135 -5.15 -15.04 6.77
N GLU A 136 -4.48 -14.53 7.81
CA GLU A 136 -4.90 -14.69 9.21
C GLU A 136 -6.16 -13.88 9.54
N ALA A 137 -6.23 -12.62 9.12
CA ALA A 137 -7.40 -11.77 9.33
C ALA A 137 -8.66 -12.36 8.69
N ARG A 138 -8.54 -12.97 7.49
CA ARG A 138 -9.64 -13.69 6.83
C ARG A 138 -10.16 -14.90 7.59
N ARG A 139 -9.33 -15.53 8.42
CA ARG A 139 -9.77 -16.64 9.30
C ARG A 139 -10.55 -16.15 10.52
N MET A 140 -10.40 -14.87 10.86
CA MET A 140 -10.99 -14.26 12.05
C MET A 140 -12.19 -13.35 11.75
N SER A 141 -12.37 -12.92 10.49
CA SER A 141 -13.47 -12.06 10.03
C SER A 141 -14.73 -12.84 9.65
#